data_AF-A0A059IZ87-F1
#
_entry.id   AF-A0A059IZ87-F1
#
_cell.length_a   1.000
_cell.length_b   1.000
_cell.length_c   1.000
_cell.angle_alpha   90.00
_cell.angle_beta   90.00
_cell.angle_gamma   90.00
#
_symmetry.space_group_name_H-M   'P 1'
#
loop_
_entity.id
_entity.type
_entity.pdbx_description
1 polymer ?
#
loop_
_entity_poly.entity_id
_entity_poly.type
_entity_poly.pdbx_seq_one_letter_code
_entity_poly.pdbx_strand_id
1 'polypeptide(L)'
;MFEKYQPPRSYGSSGGALSLTGLESMSAAEKTARIIAVANDMAASIIYIAKQAEAGNLTNSQISPIYNFIDSILGLERSQTKSLMRELDKQGSRIALMEKQHSRDIEELTKCAMETITQMKLLPPTQKAEEEVSRRDGRWKLKEEEELVGDKEKAAGGAQELRRQAGNCKTLVGARRGRGEEFLPRHLEQSAAPEGKRQALGGRGRDGGTRSKYYSNQPHIFRLSVFCCACLSHHPSSSALLSQYSIRPTSMSSKGDFAAVRRDIAAQMKQPGYDDGSAGPVFVRLAWHSAGTYDIESDTGGSNGAGMRYEAEGGDPANAGLQHGRAFLEPIKAKHPWITYSDLWTLAGVVAIKEMGGPEISWLPGRTDFVDDSKVPPRGRLPDATKGSDHIRHIFYRMGFNDQEIVALSGAHNLGRTHMDRSGFEGPWVNNPTRFSNQYFRLLKKLEWKPRTLSNGTKQFNYVDEDVPEEEREEPLMMLPTDMALLSDPEFAMWVDKYAEDKELFFDHFSKAFHKLMELGIKRNAQGEVINTDNVRGGYVSAPKKSDRPTAPDQAPRAHL
;
A
#
# COMPACT_ATOMS: atom_id res chain seq x y z
N MET A 1 -41.98 -25.89 25.95
CA MET A 1 -41.12 -25.88 24.74
C MET A 1 -40.14 -24.70 24.80
N PHE A 2 -39.22 -24.73 25.76
CA PHE A 2 -38.03 -23.88 25.73
C PHE A 2 -36.89 -24.73 26.27
N GLU A 3 -36.19 -25.43 25.37
CA GLU A 3 -34.86 -25.96 25.67
C GLU A 3 -34.10 -26.23 24.37
N LYS A 4 -32.80 -25.92 24.40
CA LYS A 4 -31.74 -26.16 23.41
C LYS A 4 -31.46 -25.03 22.39
N TYR A 5 -30.86 -23.96 22.91
CA TYR A 5 -29.60 -23.49 22.36
C TYR A 5 -28.62 -23.29 23.53
N GLN A 6 -27.57 -24.11 23.62
CA GLN A 6 -26.46 -23.90 24.57
C GLN A 6 -25.36 -23.12 23.86
N PRO A 7 -24.98 -21.92 24.33
CA PRO A 7 -23.79 -21.23 23.81
C PRO A 7 -22.51 -21.99 24.19
N PRO A 8 -21.42 -21.83 23.43
CA PRO A 8 -20.16 -22.50 23.71
C PRO A 8 -19.62 -22.13 25.11
N ARG A 9 -19.09 -23.15 25.81
CA ARG A 9 -18.52 -23.06 27.14
C ARG A 9 -17.38 -22.02 27.21
N SER A 10 -17.65 -20.98 27.98
CA SER A 10 -16.75 -20.27 28.91
C SER A 10 -15.24 -20.33 28.62
N TYR A 11 -14.70 -19.23 28.10
CA TYR A 11 -13.46 -18.68 28.65
C TYR A 11 -13.70 -18.36 30.13
N GLY A 12 -12.72 -18.66 30.97
CA GLY A 12 -12.84 -18.59 32.42
C GLY A 12 -13.39 -17.26 32.95
N SER A 13 -14.51 -17.36 33.66
CA SER A 13 -14.75 -16.74 34.97
C SER A 13 -14.01 -15.42 35.29
N SER A 14 -14.49 -14.32 34.72
CA SER A 14 -15.01 -13.19 35.53
C SER A 14 -16.12 -12.51 34.74
N GLY A 15 -17.34 -12.59 35.26
CA GLY A 15 -18.54 -12.13 34.59
C GLY A 15 -18.65 -10.62 34.53
N GLY A 16 -19.22 -10.15 33.43
CA GLY A 16 -19.69 -8.80 33.22
C GLY A 16 -19.75 -8.53 31.73
N ALA A 17 -20.84 -7.94 31.24
CA ALA A 17 -20.82 -7.26 29.94
C ALA A 17 -19.50 -6.46 29.85
N LEU A 18 -18.78 -6.54 28.71
CA LEU A 18 -17.51 -5.83 28.56
C LEU A 18 -17.75 -4.35 28.84
N SER A 19 -17.37 -3.94 30.05
CA SER A 19 -17.58 -2.61 30.58
C SER A 19 -16.33 -1.79 30.31
N LEU A 20 -16.54 -0.53 29.94
CA LEU A 20 -15.46 0.46 29.81
C LEU A 20 -14.96 0.96 31.18
N THR A 21 -15.43 0.38 32.28
CA THR A 21 -14.95 0.67 33.64
C THR A 21 -13.50 0.22 33.83
N GLY A 22 -12.72 1.03 34.54
CA GLY A 22 -11.33 0.70 34.87
C GLY A 22 -10.34 0.94 33.73
N LEU A 23 -10.73 1.64 32.65
CA LEU A 23 -9.80 2.02 31.58
C LEU A 23 -8.63 2.84 32.12
N GLU A 24 -8.84 3.72 33.10
CA GLU A 24 -7.82 4.66 33.58
C GLU A 24 -6.52 3.97 34.06
N SER A 25 -6.63 2.79 34.66
CA SER A 25 -5.51 2.01 35.20
C SER A 25 -4.83 1.06 34.19
N MET A 26 -5.28 1.02 32.93
CA MET A 26 -4.75 0.11 31.90
C MET A 26 -3.65 0.77 31.05
N SER A 27 -2.73 -0.03 30.51
CA SER A 27 -1.76 0.44 29.51
C SER A 27 -2.44 0.84 28.20
N ALA A 28 -1.77 1.61 27.34
CA ALA A 28 -2.33 2.07 26.07
C ALA A 28 -2.74 0.91 25.15
N ALA A 29 -1.92 -0.16 25.09
CA ALA A 29 -2.23 -1.34 24.28
C ALA A 29 -3.47 -2.09 24.81
N GLU A 30 -3.59 -2.23 26.13
CA GLU A 30 -4.73 -2.91 26.76
C GLU A 30 -6.02 -2.08 26.65
N LYS A 31 -5.95 -0.75 26.77
CA LYS A 31 -7.07 0.17 26.50
C LYS A 31 -7.59 -0.04 25.08
N THR A 32 -6.69 -0.02 24.10
CA THR A 32 -7.03 -0.23 22.69
C THR A 32 -7.67 -1.59 22.46
N ALA A 33 -7.09 -2.67 22.98
CA ALA A 33 -7.65 -4.00 22.85
C ALA A 33 -9.05 -4.12 23.49
N ARG A 34 -9.27 -3.50 24.64
CA ARG A 34 -10.57 -3.50 25.35
C ARG A 34 -11.64 -2.69 24.62
N ILE A 35 -11.28 -1.53 24.08
CA ILE A 35 -12.17 -0.69 23.27
C ILE A 35 -12.58 -1.43 21.99
N ILE A 36 -11.62 -2.09 21.32
CA ILE A 36 -11.89 -2.89 20.11
C ILE A 36 -12.84 -4.06 20.43
N ALA A 37 -12.62 -4.76 21.55
CA ALA A 37 -13.48 -5.86 21.97
C ALA A 37 -14.93 -5.39 22.22
N VAL A 38 -15.13 -4.29 22.95
CA VAL A 38 -16.46 -3.69 23.20
C VAL A 38 -17.12 -3.26 21.90
N ALA A 39 -16.37 -2.62 21.00
CA ALA A 39 -16.90 -2.17 19.70
C ALA A 39 -17.35 -3.34 18.82
N ASN A 40 -16.59 -4.45 18.81
CA ASN A 40 -16.94 -5.65 18.06
C ASN A 40 -18.21 -6.32 18.61
N ASP A 41 -18.37 -6.40 19.94
CA ASP A 41 -19.58 -6.95 20.58
C ASP A 41 -20.82 -6.07 20.30
N MET A 42 -20.66 -4.74 20.33
CA MET A 42 -21.72 -3.81 19.94
C MET A 42 -22.11 -3.98 18.47
N ALA A 43 -21.13 -4.08 17.57
CA ALA A 43 -21.38 -4.27 16.14
C ALA A 43 -22.10 -5.59 15.86
N ALA A 44 -21.68 -6.69 16.50
CA ALA A 44 -22.33 -7.99 16.38
C ALA A 44 -23.80 -7.93 16.86
N SER A 45 -24.05 -7.21 17.96
CA SER A 45 -25.40 -7.02 18.51
C SER A 45 -26.29 -6.20 17.57
N ILE A 46 -25.78 -5.11 16.99
CA ILE A 46 -26.51 -4.28 16.02
C ILE A 46 -26.84 -5.08 14.75
N ILE A 47 -25.88 -5.86 14.24
CA ILE A 47 -26.08 -6.72 13.05
C ILE A 47 -27.15 -7.78 13.33
N TYR A 48 -27.13 -8.39 14.51
CA TYR A 48 -28.14 -9.37 14.89
C TYR A 48 -29.54 -8.74 14.93
N ILE A 49 -29.67 -7.56 15.55
CA ILE A 49 -30.95 -6.87 15.64
C ILE A 49 -31.44 -6.41 14.25
N ALA A 50 -30.55 -5.92 13.38
CA ALA A 50 -30.88 -5.56 12.00
C ALA A 50 -31.43 -6.76 11.23
N LYS A 51 -30.83 -7.95 11.36
CA LYS A 51 -31.34 -9.18 10.74
C LYS A 51 -32.71 -9.59 11.27
N GLN A 52 -32.98 -9.41 12.57
CA GLN A 52 -34.30 -9.68 13.14
C GLN A 52 -35.35 -8.68 12.65
N ALA A 53 -34.96 -7.41 12.45
CA ALA A 53 -35.83 -6.40 11.87
C ALA A 53 -36.15 -6.70 10.39
N GLU A 54 -35.15 -7.09 9.58
CA GLU A 54 -35.33 -7.49 8.18
C GLU A 54 -36.21 -8.73 8.04
N ALA A 55 -36.13 -9.66 8.99
CA ALA A 55 -37.00 -10.84 9.04
C ALA A 55 -38.44 -10.53 9.49
N GLY A 56 -38.76 -9.27 9.82
CA GLY A 56 -40.08 -8.85 10.30
C GLY A 56 -40.37 -9.26 11.74
N ASN A 57 -39.37 -9.70 12.50
CA ASN A 57 -39.52 -10.20 13.87
C ASN A 57 -39.52 -9.09 14.93
N LEU A 58 -39.28 -7.83 14.52
CA LEU A 58 -39.24 -6.67 15.40
C LEU A 58 -40.20 -5.59 14.90
N THR A 59 -40.91 -4.95 15.82
CA THR A 59 -41.81 -3.84 15.49
C THR A 59 -41.03 -2.53 15.36
N ASN A 60 -41.58 -1.56 14.63
CA ASN A 60 -40.97 -0.23 14.50
C ASN A 60 -40.72 0.47 15.85
N SER A 61 -41.55 0.20 16.87
CA SER A 61 -41.33 0.73 18.23
C SER A 61 -40.14 0.08 18.94
N GLN A 62 -39.81 -1.17 18.62
CA GLN A 62 -38.64 -1.88 19.17
C GLN A 62 -37.33 -1.46 18.46
N ILE A 63 -37.41 -1.01 17.20
CA ILE A 63 -36.22 -0.64 16.42
C ILE A 63 -35.84 0.85 16.60
N SER A 64 -36.83 1.72 16.84
CA SER A 64 -36.62 3.18 16.96
C SER A 64 -35.52 3.62 17.96
N PRO A 65 -35.41 3.04 19.18
CA PRO A 65 -34.34 3.39 20.11
C PRO A 65 -32.92 3.11 19.58
N ILE A 66 -32.78 2.12 18.69
CA ILE A 66 -31.49 1.70 18.12
C ILE A 66 -31.05 2.69 17.04
N TYR A 67 -31.98 3.15 16.19
CA TYR A 67 -31.69 4.21 15.23
C TYR A 67 -31.26 5.50 15.93
N ASN A 68 -31.95 5.90 17.00
CA ASN A 68 -31.57 7.08 17.79
C ASN A 68 -30.16 6.93 18.42
N PHE A 69 -29.81 5.72 18.85
CA PHE A 69 -28.49 5.43 19.39
C PHE A 69 -27.39 5.50 18.30
N ILE A 70 -27.65 4.93 17.12
CA ILE A 70 -26.75 4.99 15.96
C ILE A 70 -26.54 6.44 15.53
N ASP A 71 -27.59 7.24 15.44
CA ASP A 71 -27.50 8.66 15.08
C ASP A 71 -26.69 9.47 16.09
N SER A 72 -26.80 9.15 17.39
CA SER A 72 -25.98 9.77 18.44
C SER A 72 -24.48 9.45 18.27
N ILE A 73 -24.14 8.20 17.94
CA ILE A 73 -22.76 7.79 17.65
C ILE A 73 -22.22 8.52 16.41
N LEU A 74 -22.99 8.52 15.32
CA LEU A 74 -22.63 9.21 14.07
C LEU A 74 -22.51 10.74 14.25
N GLY A 75 -23.24 11.31 15.22
CA GLY A 75 -23.11 12.72 15.61
C GLY A 75 -21.79 13.01 16.35
N LEU A 76 -21.39 12.14 17.26
CA LEU A 76 -20.13 12.24 18.02
C LEU A 76 -18.91 12.11 17.10
N GLU A 77 -18.92 11.16 16.18
CA GLU A 77 -17.84 10.95 15.20
C GLU A 77 -17.60 12.22 14.36
N ARG A 78 -18.68 12.81 13.82
CA ARG A 78 -18.58 14.07 13.05
C ARG A 78 -18.02 15.24 13.85
N SER A 79 -18.30 15.30 15.16
CA SER A 79 -17.76 16.33 16.05
C SER A 79 -16.26 16.15 16.29
N GLN A 80 -15.83 14.92 16.60
CA GLN A 80 -14.43 14.60 16.85
C GLN A 80 -13.59 14.75 15.58
N THR A 81 -14.06 14.28 14.42
CA THR A 81 -13.38 14.47 13.14
C THR A 81 -13.20 15.94 12.79
N LYS A 82 -14.22 16.78 13.03
CA LYS A 82 -14.09 18.25 12.83
C LYS A 82 -13.08 18.88 13.78
N SER A 83 -12.99 18.40 15.02
CA SER A 83 -11.98 18.88 15.98
C SER A 83 -10.57 18.52 15.54
N LEU A 84 -10.34 17.26 15.15
CA LEU A 84 -9.06 16.80 14.62
C LEU A 84 -8.64 17.54 13.35
N MET A 85 -9.56 17.76 12.41
CA MET A 85 -9.27 18.53 11.19
C MET A 85 -8.85 19.97 11.50
N ARG A 86 -9.47 20.63 12.48
CA ARG A 86 -9.06 21.98 12.90
C ARG A 86 -7.68 22.00 13.53
N GLU A 87 -7.34 20.99 14.33
CA GLU A 87 -6.00 20.90 14.92
C GLU A 87 -4.96 20.61 13.84
N LEU A 88 -5.28 19.76 12.86
CA LEU A 88 -4.40 19.48 11.73
C LEU A 88 -4.15 20.74 10.87
N ASP A 89 -5.18 21.53 10.59
CA ASP A 89 -5.06 22.82 9.89
C ASP A 89 -4.20 23.81 10.68
N LYS A 90 -4.32 23.82 12.01
CA LYS A 90 -3.53 24.66 12.90
C LYS A 90 -2.05 24.25 12.88
N GLN A 91 -1.76 22.94 12.86
CA GLN A 91 -0.39 22.43 12.74
C GLN A 91 0.20 22.74 11.35
N GLY A 92 -0.57 22.55 10.27
CA GLY A 92 -0.15 22.92 8.91
C GLY A 92 0.18 24.41 8.78
N SER A 93 -0.63 25.27 9.39
CA SER A 93 -0.37 26.72 9.44
C SER A 93 0.90 27.08 10.21
N ARG A 94 1.23 26.35 11.28
CA ARG A 94 2.49 26.53 12.03
C ARG A 94 3.70 26.09 11.22
N ILE A 95 3.60 24.98 10.49
CA ILE A 95 4.66 24.48 9.61
C ILE A 95 4.95 25.50 8.50
N ALA A 96 3.93 26.00 7.82
CA ALA A 96 4.09 27.02 6.78
C ALA A 96 4.75 28.31 7.31
N LEU A 97 4.43 28.71 8.55
CA LEU A 97 5.07 29.85 9.21
C LEU A 97 6.56 29.58 9.51
N MET A 98 6.89 28.36 9.95
CA MET A 98 8.27 27.94 10.20
C MET A 98 9.09 27.87 8.90
N GLU A 99 8.52 27.34 7.81
CA GLU A 99 9.18 27.30 6.49
C GLU A 99 9.49 28.70 5.96
N LYS A 100 8.55 29.64 6.10
CA LYS A 100 8.76 31.04 5.73
C LYS A 100 9.79 31.74 6.61
N GLN A 101 9.96 31.29 7.86
CA GLN A 101 11.01 31.80 8.73
C GLN A 101 12.37 31.22 8.35
N HIS A 102 12.49 29.91 8.19
CA HIS A 102 13.73 29.25 7.77
C HIS A 102 14.22 29.77 6.42
N SER A 103 13.32 30.03 5.47
CA SER A 103 13.71 30.61 4.17
C SER A 103 14.35 31.99 4.32
N ARG A 104 13.82 32.85 5.21
CA ARG A 104 14.40 34.16 5.51
C ARG A 104 15.74 34.04 6.23
N ASP A 105 15.84 33.11 7.17
CA ASP A 105 17.09 32.86 7.91
C ASP A 105 18.21 32.36 6.95
N ILE A 106 17.87 31.52 5.96
CA ILE A 106 18.78 31.07 4.90
C ILE A 106 19.24 32.24 4.03
N GLU A 107 18.33 33.12 3.59
CA GLU A 107 18.67 34.31 2.80
C GLU A 107 19.62 35.24 3.56
N GLU A 108 19.38 35.46 4.85
CA GLU A 108 20.20 36.32 5.70
C GLU A 108 21.60 35.73 5.94
N LEU A 109 21.69 34.42 6.19
CA LEU A 109 22.97 33.70 6.29
C LEU A 109 23.75 33.75 4.97
N THR A 110 23.05 33.60 3.84
CA THR A 110 23.67 33.66 2.51
C THR A 110 24.24 35.05 2.25
N LYS A 111 23.50 36.11 2.61
CA LYS A 111 23.96 37.50 2.48
C LYS A 111 25.20 37.77 3.34
N CYS A 112 25.17 37.32 4.60
CA CYS A 112 26.30 37.45 5.52
C CYS A 112 27.56 36.72 5.00
N ALA A 113 27.39 35.52 4.44
CA ALA A 113 28.47 34.76 3.83
C ALA A 113 29.08 35.50 2.62
N MET A 114 28.25 36.07 1.74
CA MET A 114 28.73 36.83 0.59
C MET A 114 29.47 38.12 0.98
N GLU A 115 28.98 38.83 2.00
CA GLU A 115 29.66 40.02 2.54
C GLU A 115 31.03 39.64 3.15
N THR A 116 31.10 38.53 3.86
CA THR A 116 32.35 37.99 4.43
C THR A 116 33.35 37.60 3.33
N ILE A 117 32.90 36.91 2.28
CA ILE A 117 33.75 36.56 1.13
C ILE A 117 34.25 37.82 0.42
N THR A 118 33.43 38.87 0.33
CA THR A 118 33.81 40.15 -0.29
C THR A 118 34.85 40.88 0.54
N GLN A 119 34.70 40.90 1.87
CA GLN A 119 35.68 41.45 2.81
C GLN A 119 37.02 40.70 2.72
N MET A 120 36.99 39.36 2.64
CA MET A 120 38.19 38.53 2.47
C MET A 120 38.94 38.81 1.16
N LYS A 121 38.22 39.15 0.08
CA LYS A 121 38.83 39.50 -1.22
C LYS A 121 39.52 40.87 -1.22
N LEU A 122 39.15 41.77 -0.30
CA LEU A 122 39.69 43.13 -0.19
C LEU A 122 40.93 43.24 0.73
N LEU A 123 41.37 42.13 1.34
CA LEU A 123 42.56 42.11 2.19
C LEU A 123 43.85 42.35 1.36
N PRO A 124 44.76 43.24 1.82
CA PRO A 124 45.99 43.57 1.10
C PRO A 124 46.95 42.37 0.98
N PRO A 125 47.88 42.37 0.01
CA PRO A 125 48.65 41.19 -0.39
C PRO A 125 49.63 40.65 0.66
N THR A 126 49.82 41.35 1.78
CA THR A 126 50.80 40.98 2.81
C THR A 126 50.30 39.93 3.80
N GLN A 127 49.02 39.58 3.81
CA GLN A 127 48.48 38.50 4.67
C GLN A 127 48.22 37.18 3.94
N LYS A 128 48.34 37.14 2.60
CA LYS A 128 48.15 35.90 1.82
C LYS A 128 49.35 34.94 1.86
N ALA A 129 50.50 35.38 2.39
CA ALA A 129 51.74 34.61 2.35
C ALA A 129 51.95 33.68 3.56
N GLU A 130 51.25 33.85 4.67
CA GLU A 130 51.48 33.03 5.88
C GLU A 130 50.66 31.73 5.90
N GLU A 131 49.52 31.65 5.19
CA GLU A 131 48.71 30.42 5.13
C GLU A 131 49.16 29.41 4.05
N GLU A 132 49.82 29.85 2.97
CA GLU A 132 50.29 28.93 1.92
C GLU A 132 51.58 28.18 2.30
N VAL A 133 52.35 28.65 3.28
CA VAL A 133 53.58 27.96 3.74
C VAL A 133 53.27 26.75 4.65
N SER A 134 52.08 26.68 5.25
CA SER A 134 51.68 25.55 6.12
C SER A 134 51.18 24.31 5.35
N ARG A 135 50.85 24.45 4.05
CA ARG A 135 50.27 23.34 3.25
C ARG A 135 51.28 22.48 2.50
N ARG A 136 52.58 22.81 2.54
CA ARG A 136 53.59 22.14 1.69
C ARG A 136 54.43 21.05 2.33
N ASP A 137 54.37 20.86 3.65
CA ASP A 137 55.04 19.73 4.32
C ASP A 137 54.07 18.93 5.17
N GLY A 138 53.69 17.75 4.66
CA GLY A 138 52.80 16.79 5.30
C GLY A 138 53.40 16.13 6.55
N ARG A 139 53.58 16.89 7.64
CA ARG A 139 53.95 16.34 8.95
C ARG A 139 53.37 17.19 10.08
N TRP A 140 52.34 16.67 10.75
CA TRP A 140 51.96 17.17 12.06
C TRP A 140 53.10 16.88 13.05
N LYS A 141 53.86 17.92 13.41
CA LYS A 141 54.72 17.90 14.60
C LYS A 141 54.09 18.79 15.65
N LEU A 142 53.60 18.17 16.72
CA LEU A 142 53.44 18.80 18.02
C LEU A 142 54.80 19.30 18.49
N LYS A 143 54.92 20.61 18.77
CA LYS A 143 55.95 21.14 19.67
C LYS A 143 55.43 22.37 20.42
N GLU A 144 55.94 22.42 21.64
CA GLU A 144 55.56 23.22 22.81
C GLU A 144 55.83 24.72 22.67
N GLU A 145 55.27 25.43 23.66
CA GLU A 145 55.36 26.86 23.99
C GLU A 145 56.79 27.41 24.02
N GLU A 146 57.00 28.65 23.54
CA GLU A 146 57.43 29.82 24.33
C GLU A 146 57.87 31.00 23.44
N GLU A 147 57.52 32.20 23.94
CA GLU A 147 58.07 33.54 23.65
C GLU A 147 58.04 34.13 22.23
N LEU A 148 57.18 35.14 22.04
CA LEU A 148 57.63 36.51 21.79
C LEU A 148 56.53 37.53 22.11
N VAL A 149 56.81 38.31 23.15
CA VAL A 149 56.04 39.44 23.66
C VAL A 149 56.35 40.66 22.80
N GLY A 150 55.34 41.19 22.11
CA GLY A 150 55.46 42.47 21.40
C GLY A 150 54.41 42.64 20.31
N ASP A 151 53.15 42.87 20.70
CA ASP A 151 52.13 43.66 19.97
C ASP A 151 50.71 43.37 20.50
N LYS A 152 50.49 43.58 21.81
CA LYS A 152 49.20 43.31 22.47
C LYS A 152 48.13 44.42 22.33
N GLU A 153 48.40 45.55 21.70
CA GLU A 153 47.40 46.63 21.61
C GLU A 153 46.66 46.75 20.25
N LYS A 154 47.13 46.11 19.17
CA LYS A 154 46.40 46.08 17.88
C LYS A 154 45.58 44.81 17.63
N ALA A 155 45.92 43.69 18.28
CA ALA A 155 45.17 42.44 18.19
C ALA A 155 43.94 42.39 19.14
N ALA A 156 43.90 43.24 20.17
CA ALA A 156 42.79 43.29 21.13
C ALA A 156 41.50 43.88 20.52
N GLY A 157 41.61 44.86 19.62
CA GLY A 157 40.44 45.49 18.99
C GLY A 157 39.70 44.58 17.99
N GLY A 158 40.43 43.78 17.20
CA GLY A 158 39.85 42.87 16.22
C GLY A 158 39.21 41.62 16.85
N ALA A 159 39.82 41.07 17.89
CA ALA A 159 39.29 39.91 18.61
C ALA A 159 38.05 40.26 19.46
N GLN A 160 37.93 41.51 19.93
CA GLN A 160 36.78 41.98 20.70
C GLN A 160 35.55 42.21 19.80
N GLU A 161 35.74 42.67 18.55
CA GLU A 161 34.65 42.80 17.57
C GLU A 161 34.21 41.43 17.01
N LEU A 162 35.13 40.49 16.78
CA LEU A 162 34.79 39.11 16.39
C LEU A 162 34.11 38.33 17.53
N ARG A 163 34.47 38.55 18.80
CA ARG A 163 33.73 38.00 19.96
C ARG A 163 32.36 38.66 20.16
N ARG A 164 32.20 39.94 19.80
CA ARG A 164 30.91 40.66 19.81
C ARG A 164 29.98 40.15 18.70
N GLN A 165 30.53 39.87 17.51
CA GLN A 165 29.79 39.30 16.38
C GLN A 165 29.44 37.81 16.57
N ALA A 166 30.36 37.00 17.12
CA ALA A 166 30.07 35.61 17.52
C ALA A 166 29.14 35.51 18.74
N GLY A 167 29.16 36.52 19.62
CA GLY A 167 28.21 36.69 20.72
C GLY A 167 26.78 36.87 20.23
N ASN A 168 26.57 37.70 19.20
CA ASN A 168 25.24 37.93 18.60
C ASN A 168 24.65 36.68 17.94
N CYS A 169 25.47 35.79 17.36
CA CYS A 169 25.00 34.48 16.86
C CYS A 169 24.59 33.51 17.98
N LYS A 170 25.23 33.55 19.16
CA LYS A 170 24.84 32.69 20.30
C LYS A 170 23.56 33.17 21.00
N THR A 171 23.27 34.46 21.01
CA THR A 171 22.05 35.01 21.63
C THR A 171 20.77 34.66 20.84
N LEU A 172 20.88 34.43 19.51
CA LEU A 172 19.76 33.99 18.67
C LEU A 172 19.38 32.52 18.89
N VAL A 173 20.34 31.65 19.25
CA VAL A 173 20.12 30.22 19.52
C VAL A 173 19.76 29.96 20.99
N GLY A 174 20.26 30.77 21.93
CA GLY A 174 20.03 30.60 23.37
C GLY A 174 18.66 31.06 23.90
N ALA A 175 17.95 31.95 23.21
CA ALA A 175 16.72 32.56 23.73
C ALA A 175 15.42 31.78 23.41
N ARG A 176 15.49 30.59 22.79
CA ARG A 176 14.30 29.80 22.40
C ARG A 176 14.15 28.45 23.10
N ARG A 177 14.94 28.20 24.15
CA ARG A 177 14.78 27.03 25.05
C ARG A 177 14.21 27.49 26.38
N GLY A 178 12.92 27.82 26.39
CA GLY A 178 12.24 28.32 27.59
C GLY A 178 10.76 28.51 27.35
N ARG A 179 10.01 27.41 27.36
CA ARG A 179 8.59 27.29 27.77
C ARG A 179 8.09 25.89 27.42
N GLY A 180 8.17 25.00 28.40
CA GLY A 180 7.62 23.65 28.40
C GLY A 180 7.79 23.11 29.81
N GLU A 181 6.76 23.29 30.62
CA GLU A 181 6.73 22.98 32.05
C GLU A 181 6.91 21.48 32.33
N GLU A 182 7.61 21.21 33.43
CA GLU A 182 7.77 19.93 34.11
C GLU A 182 6.43 19.38 34.61
N PHE A 183 6.25 18.06 34.61
CA PHE A 183 5.73 17.33 35.79
C PHE A 183 6.13 15.85 35.71
N LEU A 184 7.08 15.46 36.55
CA LEU A 184 7.35 14.09 36.99
C LEU A 184 6.57 13.85 38.30
N PRO A 185 6.33 12.58 38.70
CA PRO A 185 7.08 12.12 39.87
C PRO A 185 7.60 10.68 39.77
N ARG A 186 8.77 10.48 40.39
CA ARG A 186 9.40 9.21 40.73
C ARG A 186 8.77 8.58 41.97
N HIS A 187 8.76 7.25 42.01
CA HIS A 187 9.36 6.36 43.04
C HIS A 187 8.53 5.09 43.25
N LEU A 188 9.10 3.91 43.02
CA LEU A 188 9.57 3.00 44.07
C LEU A 188 10.17 1.71 43.49
N GLU A 189 11.09 1.19 44.27
CA GLU A 189 12.14 0.22 44.01
C GLU A 189 11.72 -1.19 44.50
N GLN A 190 12.56 -2.21 44.20
CA GLN A 190 12.64 -3.56 44.82
C GLN A 190 11.60 -4.61 44.34
N SER A 191 11.89 -5.90 44.16
CA SER A 191 13.08 -6.76 44.28
C SER A 191 12.73 -8.20 43.80
N ALA A 192 13.76 -8.98 43.51
CA ALA A 192 13.87 -10.46 43.67
C ALA A 192 13.12 -11.43 42.72
N ALA A 193 13.91 -12.26 42.03
CA ALA A 193 13.57 -13.62 41.57
C ALA A 193 13.55 -14.60 42.78
N PRO A 194 13.03 -15.86 42.72
CA PRO A 194 13.60 -16.93 41.86
C PRO A 194 12.64 -18.06 41.36
N GLU A 195 13.18 -18.87 40.44
CA GLU A 195 13.06 -20.32 40.18
C GLU A 195 11.82 -21.16 40.61
N GLY A 196 11.41 -22.11 39.75
CA GLY A 196 10.77 -23.35 40.23
C GLY A 196 9.96 -24.23 39.26
N LYS A 197 10.62 -25.21 38.64
CA LYS A 197 10.23 -26.63 38.41
C LYS A 197 8.86 -27.04 37.77
N ARG A 198 9.02 -27.74 36.63
CA ARG A 198 8.53 -29.10 36.22
C ARG A 198 7.23 -29.68 36.82
N GLN A 199 6.39 -30.22 35.92
CA GLN A 199 5.84 -31.62 35.82
C GLN A 199 4.45 -31.57 35.16
N ALA A 200 4.23 -32.15 33.97
CA ALA A 200 4.00 -33.58 33.64
C ALA A 200 2.56 -34.07 33.90
N LEU A 201 2.13 -35.04 33.06
CA LEU A 201 0.85 -35.81 33.00
C LEU A 201 -0.15 -35.22 31.98
N GLY A 202 -0.69 -35.94 30.98
CA GLY A 202 -0.72 -37.38 30.69
C GLY A 202 -2.16 -37.82 30.38
N GLY A 203 -2.36 -38.57 29.27
CA GLY A 203 -3.59 -39.34 28.97
C GLY A 203 -4.37 -38.83 27.74
N ARG A 204 -4.34 -39.51 26.58
CA ARG A 204 -5.19 -40.67 26.15
C ARG A 204 -6.69 -40.33 26.23
N GLY A 205 -7.55 -40.50 25.22
CA GLY A 205 -7.50 -41.14 23.91
C GLY A 205 -8.93 -41.56 23.50
N ARG A 206 -9.12 -41.95 22.22
CA ARG A 206 -10.25 -42.73 21.64
C ARG A 206 -11.61 -42.04 21.55
N ASP A 207 -12.52 -42.35 20.62
CA ASP A 207 -12.59 -43.19 19.40
C ASP A 207 -13.95 -42.87 18.74
N GLY A 208 -14.06 -43.06 17.41
CA GLY A 208 -15.25 -43.46 16.62
C GLY A 208 -16.57 -42.66 16.74
N GLY A 209 -17.40 -42.47 15.73
CA GLY A 209 -17.54 -43.08 14.41
C GLY A 209 -19.02 -42.99 13.98
N THR A 210 -19.24 -42.93 12.66
CA THR A 210 -20.44 -43.38 11.89
C THR A 210 -21.78 -42.60 11.90
N ARG A 211 -22.01 -41.88 10.78
CA ARG A 211 -22.98 -42.15 9.67
C ARG A 211 -24.45 -42.52 10.00
N SER A 212 -25.44 -41.77 9.48
CA SER A 212 -26.40 -42.22 8.42
C SER A 212 -27.62 -41.28 8.18
N LYS A 213 -27.90 -41.09 6.87
CA LYS A 213 -29.11 -40.71 6.07
C LYS A 213 -30.52 -40.75 6.70
N TYR A 214 -31.45 -39.86 6.25
CA TYR A 214 -32.51 -40.13 5.21
C TYR A 214 -33.63 -39.04 5.07
N TYR A 215 -34.15 -38.90 3.81
CA TYR A 215 -35.46 -38.42 3.25
C TYR A 215 -36.10 -37.08 3.73
N SER A 216 -37.04 -36.38 3.07
CA SER A 216 -37.45 -36.02 1.68
C SER A 216 -38.76 -35.20 1.77
N ASN A 217 -39.15 -34.52 0.68
CA ASN A 217 -40.51 -34.07 0.27
C ASN A 217 -40.98 -32.61 0.51
N GLN A 218 -41.25 -31.96 -0.63
CA GLN A 218 -42.17 -30.86 -0.97
C GLN A 218 -43.63 -31.39 -1.05
N PRO A 219 -44.76 -30.62 -1.28
CA PRO A 219 -44.88 -29.45 -2.20
C PRO A 219 -46.03 -28.37 -2.00
N HIS A 220 -46.05 -27.36 -2.91
CA HIS A 220 -47.20 -26.53 -3.43
C HIS A 220 -47.77 -25.33 -2.61
N ILE A 221 -48.34 -24.19 -3.09
CA ILE A 221 -48.55 -23.38 -4.34
C ILE A 221 -49.09 -21.98 -3.87
N PHE A 222 -48.79 -20.85 -4.56
CA PHE A 222 -49.71 -19.78 -5.08
C PHE A 222 -49.05 -18.40 -5.28
N ARG A 223 -49.18 -17.87 -6.51
CA ARG A 223 -48.97 -16.48 -6.94
C ARG A 223 -50.31 -15.72 -6.84
N LEU A 224 -50.30 -14.40 -6.58
CA LEU A 224 -51.10 -13.45 -7.37
C LEU A 224 -50.60 -11.99 -7.20
N SER A 225 -50.75 -11.23 -8.26
CA SER A 225 -50.37 -9.83 -8.47
C SER A 225 -51.58 -9.07 -9.02
N VAL A 226 -51.98 -7.91 -8.48
CA VAL A 226 -52.83 -6.90 -9.18
C VAL A 226 -52.56 -5.47 -8.64
N PHE A 227 -52.65 -4.52 -9.57
CA PHE A 227 -52.39 -3.06 -9.56
C PHE A 227 -53.61 -2.19 -9.16
N CYS A 228 -53.34 -0.88 -8.89
CA CYS A 228 -54.09 0.34 -9.31
C CYS A 228 -54.77 1.27 -8.24
N CYS A 229 -54.12 2.42 -8.00
CA CYS A 229 -54.52 3.86 -8.10
C CYS A 229 -55.69 4.55 -7.33
N ALA A 230 -55.33 5.68 -6.68
CA ALA A 230 -56.01 6.99 -6.48
C ALA A 230 -57.34 7.08 -5.67
N CYS A 231 -57.67 8.07 -4.81
CA CYS A 231 -57.26 9.48 -4.65
C CYS A 231 -57.78 10.11 -3.31
N LEU A 232 -57.10 11.19 -2.83
CA LEU A 232 -57.59 12.37 -2.03
C LEU A 232 -57.96 12.17 -0.52
N SER A 233 -57.56 12.97 0.48
CA SER A 233 -57.26 14.41 0.59
C SER A 233 -56.66 14.84 1.97
N HIS A 234 -55.71 15.80 1.91
CA HIS A 234 -55.45 16.94 2.84
C HIS A 234 -54.93 16.76 4.29
N HIS A 235 -53.62 17.00 4.47
CA HIS A 235 -53.08 17.95 5.47
C HIS A 235 -51.66 18.41 5.05
N PRO A 236 -51.36 19.73 5.00
CA PRO A 236 -50.02 20.22 4.69
C PRO A 236 -49.24 20.44 5.99
N SER A 237 -47.97 20.01 6.04
CA SER A 237 -46.83 20.69 6.68
C SER A 237 -45.74 19.69 7.09
N SER A 238 -44.72 19.55 6.24
CA SER A 238 -43.30 19.37 6.59
C SER A 238 -42.50 19.02 5.33
N SER A 239 -42.49 19.93 4.36
CA SER A 239 -41.79 19.76 3.07
C SER A 239 -40.56 20.69 2.91
N ALA A 240 -39.97 21.16 4.01
CA ALA A 240 -38.83 22.10 3.92
C ALA A 240 -37.49 21.58 4.46
N LEU A 241 -37.40 20.35 5.00
CA LEU A 241 -36.15 19.82 5.56
C LEU A 241 -35.81 18.36 5.16
N LEU A 242 -36.48 17.81 4.15
CA LEU A 242 -36.17 16.48 3.59
C LEU A 242 -35.77 16.53 2.09
N SER A 243 -35.32 17.69 1.60
CA SER A 243 -34.83 17.85 0.22
C SER A 243 -33.29 17.74 0.09
N GLN A 244 -32.54 17.46 1.17
CA GLN A 244 -31.07 17.38 1.10
C GLN A 244 -30.45 16.02 1.42
N TYR A 245 -31.25 15.00 1.69
CA TYR A 245 -30.76 13.62 1.77
C TYR A 245 -31.67 12.69 0.98
N SER A 246 -31.83 12.99 -0.31
CA SER A 246 -31.94 11.90 -1.27
C SER A 246 -30.59 11.19 -1.22
N ILE A 247 -30.53 10.01 -0.60
CA ILE A 247 -29.57 9.00 -1.03
C ILE A 247 -29.90 8.83 -2.51
N ARG A 248 -29.18 9.55 -3.37
CA ARG A 248 -29.24 9.30 -4.80
C ARG A 248 -28.93 7.81 -4.92
N PRO A 249 -29.79 6.99 -5.56
CA PRO A 249 -29.29 5.73 -6.08
C PRO A 249 -28.04 6.10 -6.85
N THR A 250 -26.89 5.49 -6.53
CA THR A 250 -25.65 5.68 -7.26
C THR A 250 -26.01 5.53 -8.72
N SER A 251 -26.05 6.64 -9.44
CA SER A 251 -26.47 6.65 -10.84
C SER A 251 -25.54 5.69 -11.54
N MET A 252 -26.09 4.57 -12.00
CA MET A 252 -25.35 3.60 -12.80
C MET A 252 -24.68 4.37 -13.92
N SER A 253 -23.37 4.21 -14.05
CA SER A 253 -22.59 4.99 -15.01
C SER A 253 -23.06 4.73 -16.44
N SER A 254 -22.95 5.75 -17.29
CA SER A 254 -23.20 5.61 -18.72
C SER A 254 -22.19 4.64 -19.35
N LYS A 255 -22.70 3.74 -20.19
CA LYS A 255 -21.87 2.80 -20.94
C LYS A 255 -20.81 3.55 -21.74
N GLY A 256 -19.55 3.15 -21.62
CA GLY A 256 -18.43 3.77 -22.32
C GLY A 256 -17.82 4.99 -21.64
N ASP A 257 -18.32 5.41 -20.47
CA ASP A 257 -17.68 6.47 -19.66
C ASP A 257 -16.45 5.94 -18.92
N PHE A 258 -15.37 5.67 -19.67
CA PHE A 258 -14.10 5.24 -19.11
C PHE A 258 -13.43 6.34 -18.27
N ALA A 259 -13.77 7.62 -18.46
CA ALA A 259 -13.24 8.70 -17.64
C ALA A 259 -13.76 8.61 -16.20
N ALA A 260 -15.04 8.25 -16.01
CA ALA A 260 -15.57 7.94 -14.68
C ALA A 260 -14.88 6.73 -14.05
N VAL A 261 -14.69 5.64 -14.81
CA VAL A 261 -14.00 4.45 -14.32
C VAL A 261 -12.57 4.77 -13.87
N ARG A 262 -11.81 5.57 -14.63
CA ARG A 262 -10.46 6.01 -14.24
C ARG A 262 -10.45 6.77 -12.92
N ARG A 263 -11.39 7.70 -12.71
CA ARG A 263 -11.51 8.44 -11.45
C ARG A 263 -11.81 7.52 -10.27
N ASP A 264 -12.69 6.54 -10.47
CA ASP A 264 -13.06 5.59 -9.42
C ASP A 264 -11.94 4.61 -9.09
N ILE A 265 -11.13 4.19 -10.08
CA ILE A 265 -9.89 3.43 -9.86
C ILE A 265 -8.90 4.26 -9.04
N ALA A 266 -8.64 5.51 -9.43
CA ALA A 266 -7.71 6.39 -8.72
C ALA A 266 -8.13 6.59 -7.25
N ALA A 267 -9.44 6.79 -7.00
CA ALA A 267 -9.98 6.88 -5.65
C ALA A 267 -9.82 5.59 -4.84
N GLN A 268 -9.91 4.43 -5.50
CA GLN A 268 -9.78 3.12 -4.88
C GLN A 268 -8.33 2.74 -4.53
N MET A 269 -7.33 3.44 -5.09
CA MET A 269 -5.92 3.13 -4.82
C MET A 269 -5.55 3.32 -3.35
N LYS A 270 -6.16 4.26 -2.62
CA LYS A 270 -5.83 4.46 -1.20
C LYS A 270 -6.40 3.31 -0.35
N GLN A 271 -5.53 2.47 0.20
CA GLN A 271 -5.88 1.33 1.04
C GLN A 271 -4.99 1.31 2.30
N PRO A 272 -5.29 2.12 3.33
CA PRO A 272 -4.42 2.29 4.51
C PRO A 272 -4.08 1.00 5.27
N GLY A 273 -4.90 -0.04 5.12
CA GLY A 273 -4.69 -1.36 5.73
C GLY A 273 -4.01 -2.39 4.82
N TYR A 274 -3.51 -1.99 3.65
CA TYR A 274 -2.85 -2.88 2.69
C TYR A 274 -1.49 -2.33 2.28
N ASP A 275 -0.45 -3.13 2.52
CA ASP A 275 0.95 -2.81 2.21
C ASP A 275 1.29 -1.36 2.59
N ASP A 276 1.87 -0.59 1.66
CA ASP A 276 2.30 0.81 1.84
C ASP A 276 1.13 1.82 1.80
N GLY A 277 -0.05 1.40 2.27
CA GLY A 277 -1.26 2.21 2.24
C GLY A 277 -1.91 2.36 0.86
N SER A 278 -1.49 1.55 -0.13
CA SER A 278 -1.87 1.70 -1.54
C SER A 278 -2.10 0.37 -2.26
N ALA A 279 -3.19 0.28 -3.01
CA ALA A 279 -3.48 -0.79 -3.97
C ALA A 279 -2.85 -0.54 -5.36
N GLY A 280 -2.22 0.61 -5.58
CA GLY A 280 -1.59 0.95 -6.87
C GLY A 280 -0.64 -0.14 -7.38
N PRO A 281 0.36 -0.57 -6.60
CA PRO A 281 1.29 -1.62 -7.04
C PRO A 281 0.61 -2.95 -7.39
N VAL A 282 -0.39 -3.39 -6.61
CA VAL A 282 -1.11 -4.64 -6.90
C VAL A 282 -2.01 -4.53 -8.14
N PHE A 283 -2.51 -3.34 -8.49
CA PHE A 283 -3.20 -3.12 -9.77
C PHE A 283 -2.26 -3.24 -10.96
N VAL A 284 -1.03 -2.71 -10.85
CA VAL A 284 -0.01 -2.88 -11.89
C VAL A 284 0.35 -4.35 -12.05
N ARG A 285 0.57 -5.07 -10.95
CA ARG A 285 0.84 -6.51 -10.98
C ARG A 285 -0.34 -7.29 -11.57
N LEU A 286 -1.58 -6.97 -11.20
CA LEU A 286 -2.78 -7.64 -11.74
C LEU A 286 -2.88 -7.46 -13.27
N ALA A 287 -2.66 -6.24 -13.77
CA ALA A 287 -2.65 -5.96 -15.20
C ALA A 287 -1.53 -6.71 -15.91
N TRP A 288 -0.31 -6.70 -15.34
CA TRP A 288 0.83 -7.46 -15.86
C TRP A 288 0.52 -8.95 -15.96
N HIS A 289 0.06 -9.57 -14.87
CA HIS A 289 -0.23 -10.99 -14.83
C HIS A 289 -1.40 -11.39 -15.74
N SER A 290 -2.40 -10.53 -15.90
CA SER A 290 -3.48 -10.76 -16.87
C SER A 290 -2.97 -10.82 -18.30
N ALA A 291 -1.95 -10.03 -18.65
CA ALA A 291 -1.34 -10.03 -19.99
C ALA A 291 -0.21 -11.06 -20.14
N GLY A 292 0.46 -11.40 -19.03
CA GLY A 292 1.71 -12.15 -18.95
C GLY A 292 1.64 -13.59 -19.44
N THR A 293 0.44 -14.13 -19.61
CA THR A 293 0.20 -15.50 -20.05
C THR A 293 0.19 -15.68 -21.56
N TYR A 294 0.35 -14.58 -22.33
CA TYR A 294 0.33 -14.62 -23.78
C TYR A 294 1.44 -15.49 -24.36
N ASP A 295 1.10 -16.19 -25.44
CA ASP A 295 2.01 -16.96 -26.27
C ASP A 295 1.69 -16.68 -27.73
N ILE A 296 2.67 -16.14 -28.47
CA ILE A 296 2.50 -15.76 -29.86
C ILE A 296 2.31 -16.97 -30.79
N GLU A 297 2.88 -18.14 -30.43
CA GLU A 297 2.82 -19.33 -31.28
C GLU A 297 1.44 -19.96 -31.26
N SER A 298 0.88 -20.17 -30.06
CA SER A 298 -0.48 -20.70 -29.91
C SER A 298 -1.58 -19.63 -30.02
N ASP A 299 -1.23 -18.35 -29.95
CA ASP A 299 -2.15 -17.20 -29.88
C ASP A 299 -3.17 -17.36 -28.73
N THR A 300 -2.69 -17.82 -27.57
CA THR A 300 -3.51 -18.04 -26.37
C THR A 300 -2.98 -17.25 -25.17
N GLY A 301 -3.87 -16.98 -24.20
CA GLY A 301 -3.57 -16.10 -23.06
C GLY A 301 -3.59 -14.62 -23.45
N GLY A 302 -2.97 -13.78 -22.62
CA GLY A 302 -2.92 -12.34 -22.86
C GLY A 302 -4.09 -11.57 -22.27
N SER A 303 -4.21 -10.31 -22.65
CA SER A 303 -5.03 -9.31 -21.94
C SER A 303 -6.54 -9.49 -22.08
N ASN A 304 -7.02 -10.49 -22.84
CA ASN A 304 -8.44 -10.74 -23.07
C ASN A 304 -8.96 -11.90 -22.21
N GLY A 305 -10.25 -11.88 -21.87
CA GLY A 305 -10.96 -13.02 -21.26
C GLY A 305 -11.07 -13.00 -19.74
N ALA A 306 -10.22 -12.23 -19.05
CA ALA A 306 -10.14 -12.16 -17.59
C ALA A 306 -10.03 -13.56 -16.97
N GLY A 307 -9.11 -14.37 -17.50
CA GLY A 307 -8.97 -15.80 -17.20
C GLY A 307 -8.67 -16.10 -15.73
N MET A 308 -8.01 -15.18 -15.00
CA MET A 308 -7.83 -15.29 -13.55
C MET A 308 -9.14 -15.43 -12.75
N ARG A 309 -10.32 -15.13 -13.31
CA ARG A 309 -11.61 -15.43 -12.64
C ARG A 309 -11.78 -16.94 -12.40
N TYR A 310 -11.24 -17.78 -13.27
CA TYR A 310 -11.30 -19.23 -13.20
C TYR A 310 -10.15 -19.81 -12.37
N GLU A 311 -10.33 -21.02 -11.85
CA GLU A 311 -9.34 -21.66 -10.95
C GLU A 311 -8.05 -22.07 -11.69
N ALA A 312 -8.18 -22.44 -12.97
CA ALA A 312 -7.05 -22.85 -13.80
C ALA A 312 -5.93 -21.78 -13.83
N GLU A 313 -6.29 -20.49 -13.92
CA GLU A 313 -5.32 -19.38 -13.90
C GLU A 313 -5.30 -18.62 -12.56
N GLY A 314 -6.46 -18.37 -11.96
CA GLY A 314 -6.58 -17.62 -10.71
C GLY A 314 -5.99 -18.34 -9.49
N GLY A 315 -5.83 -19.67 -9.55
CA GLY A 315 -5.16 -20.49 -8.55
C GLY A 315 -3.73 -20.90 -8.93
N ASP A 316 -3.17 -20.35 -10.02
CA ASP A 316 -1.74 -20.50 -10.30
C ASP A 316 -0.93 -19.88 -9.15
N PRO A 317 0.05 -20.60 -8.55
CA PRO A 317 0.90 -20.04 -7.50
C PRO A 317 1.55 -18.70 -7.86
N ALA A 318 1.91 -18.47 -9.13
CA ALA A 318 2.47 -17.20 -9.58
C ALA A 318 1.47 -16.03 -9.45
N ASN A 319 0.16 -16.31 -9.36
CA ASN A 319 -0.90 -15.33 -9.17
C ASN A 319 -1.31 -15.16 -7.68
N ALA A 320 -0.61 -15.80 -6.74
CA ALA A 320 -0.85 -15.63 -5.31
C ALA A 320 -0.81 -14.15 -4.91
N GLY A 321 -1.81 -13.70 -4.14
CA GLY A 321 -1.97 -12.30 -3.73
C GLY A 321 -2.84 -11.45 -4.68
N LEU A 322 -3.02 -11.86 -5.94
CA LEU A 322 -3.84 -11.09 -6.90
C LEU A 322 -5.35 -11.13 -6.61
N GLN A 323 -5.79 -11.99 -5.69
CA GLN A 323 -7.15 -11.90 -5.13
C GLN A 323 -7.43 -10.55 -4.47
N HIS A 324 -6.42 -9.89 -3.88
CA HIS A 324 -6.60 -8.57 -3.27
C HIS A 324 -6.88 -7.50 -4.33
N GLY A 325 -6.06 -7.44 -5.39
CA GLY A 325 -6.27 -6.51 -6.49
C GLY A 325 -7.64 -6.69 -7.15
N ARG A 326 -8.07 -7.94 -7.38
CA ARG A 326 -9.41 -8.23 -7.91
C ARG A 326 -10.52 -7.76 -6.97
N ALA A 327 -10.43 -8.09 -5.68
CA ALA A 327 -11.42 -7.70 -4.68
C ALA A 327 -11.54 -6.17 -4.56
N PHE A 328 -10.43 -5.44 -4.59
CA PHE A 328 -10.45 -3.97 -4.55
C PHE A 328 -11.14 -3.34 -5.77
N LEU A 329 -11.18 -4.04 -6.92
CA LEU A 329 -11.84 -3.55 -8.13
C LEU A 329 -13.34 -3.92 -8.20
N GLU A 330 -13.85 -4.82 -7.36
CA GLU A 330 -15.26 -5.22 -7.36
C GLU A 330 -16.24 -4.05 -7.08
N PRO A 331 -15.98 -3.11 -6.15
CA PRO A 331 -16.84 -1.94 -5.96
C PRO A 331 -16.97 -1.08 -7.23
N ILE A 332 -15.88 -0.96 -8.01
CA ILE A 332 -15.87 -0.23 -9.28
C ILE A 332 -16.67 -1.02 -10.31
N LYS A 333 -16.46 -2.34 -10.42
CA LYS A 333 -17.25 -3.20 -11.30
C LYS A 333 -18.75 -3.11 -11.00
N ALA A 334 -19.15 -3.08 -9.72
CA ALA A 334 -20.54 -2.92 -9.32
C ALA A 334 -21.14 -1.57 -9.75
N LYS A 335 -20.35 -0.49 -9.69
CA LYS A 335 -20.73 0.87 -10.13
C LYS A 335 -20.75 1.03 -11.67
N HIS A 336 -19.93 0.26 -12.37
CA HIS A 336 -19.76 0.27 -13.83
C HIS A 336 -20.01 -1.11 -14.42
N PRO A 337 -21.20 -1.73 -14.29
CA PRO A 337 -21.38 -3.13 -14.69
C PRO A 337 -21.21 -3.39 -16.18
N TRP A 338 -21.24 -2.33 -17.01
CA TRP A 338 -21.00 -2.41 -18.45
C TRP A 338 -19.53 -2.64 -18.82
N ILE A 339 -18.56 -2.33 -17.95
CA ILE A 339 -17.14 -2.59 -18.23
C ILE A 339 -16.85 -4.08 -18.03
N THR A 340 -16.04 -4.67 -18.89
CA THR A 340 -15.58 -6.05 -18.70
C THR A 340 -14.50 -6.11 -17.62
N TYR A 341 -14.32 -7.25 -16.97
CA TYR A 341 -13.20 -7.44 -16.04
C TYR A 341 -11.86 -7.29 -16.75
N SER A 342 -11.78 -7.74 -18.00
CA SER A 342 -10.60 -7.61 -18.86
C SER A 342 -10.21 -6.15 -19.09
N ASP A 343 -11.18 -5.30 -19.44
CA ASP A 343 -10.92 -3.85 -19.55
C ASP A 343 -10.64 -3.23 -18.18
N LEU A 344 -11.37 -3.63 -17.12
CA LEU A 344 -11.19 -3.05 -15.79
C LEU A 344 -9.79 -3.30 -15.22
N TRP A 345 -9.28 -4.53 -15.30
CA TRP A 345 -7.97 -4.90 -14.75
C TRP A 345 -6.81 -4.24 -15.50
N THR A 346 -6.88 -4.22 -16.83
CA THR A 346 -5.84 -3.57 -17.66
C THR A 346 -5.88 -2.05 -17.51
N LEU A 347 -7.08 -1.45 -17.45
CA LEU A 347 -7.25 -0.03 -17.16
C LEU A 347 -6.72 0.33 -15.77
N ALA A 348 -6.93 -0.53 -14.78
CA ALA A 348 -6.44 -0.30 -13.42
C ALA A 348 -4.92 -0.21 -13.35
N GLY A 349 -4.19 -1.06 -14.08
CA GLY A 349 -2.72 -0.96 -14.17
C GLY A 349 -2.25 0.36 -14.78
N VAL A 350 -2.84 0.77 -15.90
CA VAL A 350 -2.49 2.03 -16.58
C VAL A 350 -2.79 3.27 -15.72
N VAL A 351 -3.95 3.28 -15.05
CA VAL A 351 -4.31 4.36 -14.12
C VAL A 351 -3.34 4.38 -12.94
N ALA A 352 -3.05 3.22 -12.35
CA ALA A 352 -2.15 3.13 -11.20
C ALA A 352 -0.75 3.67 -11.52
N ILE A 353 -0.18 3.35 -12.68
CA ILE A 353 1.12 3.90 -13.12
C ILE A 353 1.07 5.42 -13.18
N LYS A 354 0.05 5.99 -13.82
CA LYS A 354 -0.11 7.45 -13.96
C LYS A 354 -0.27 8.14 -12.61
N GLU A 355 -1.15 7.64 -11.75
CA GLU A 355 -1.45 8.22 -10.43
C GLU A 355 -0.25 8.13 -9.47
N MET A 356 0.62 7.12 -9.65
CA MET A 356 1.88 7.01 -8.90
C MET A 356 3.02 7.86 -9.49
N GLY A 357 2.75 8.72 -10.48
CA GLY A 357 3.73 9.64 -11.07
C GLY A 357 4.54 9.08 -12.24
N GLY A 358 4.10 7.96 -12.82
CA GLY A 358 4.69 7.35 -14.01
C GLY A 358 4.22 7.98 -15.31
N PRO A 359 4.68 7.45 -16.47
CA PRO A 359 4.29 7.96 -17.77
C PRO A 359 2.81 7.74 -18.08
N GLU A 360 2.27 8.57 -18.96
CA GLU A 360 0.97 8.30 -19.56
C GLU A 360 1.09 7.16 -20.58
N ILE A 361 0.20 6.17 -20.47
CA ILE A 361 0.21 4.99 -21.32
C ILE A 361 -1.07 4.98 -22.15
N SER A 362 -0.91 4.87 -23.47
CA SER A 362 -2.04 4.69 -24.38
C SER A 362 -2.78 3.39 -24.03
N TRP A 363 -4.09 3.46 -23.86
CA TRP A 363 -4.92 2.32 -23.54
C TRP A 363 -6.21 2.37 -24.35
N LEU A 364 -6.56 1.24 -24.97
CA LEU A 364 -7.71 1.11 -25.86
C LEU A 364 -8.72 0.12 -25.26
N PRO A 365 -10.01 0.47 -25.16
CA PRO A 365 -11.04 -0.44 -24.64
C PRO A 365 -11.44 -1.52 -25.65
N GLY A 366 -12.37 -2.38 -25.24
CA GLY A 366 -13.07 -3.33 -26.11
C GLY A 366 -12.78 -4.79 -25.77
N ARG A 367 -12.00 -5.06 -24.72
CA ARG A 367 -11.75 -6.42 -24.26
C ARG A 367 -13.04 -7.03 -23.77
N THR A 368 -13.08 -8.35 -23.84
CA THR A 368 -14.21 -9.19 -23.53
C THR A 368 -13.85 -10.18 -22.45
N ASP A 369 -14.82 -10.56 -21.63
CA ASP A 369 -14.62 -11.62 -20.64
C ASP A 369 -15.01 -12.97 -21.23
N PHE A 370 -14.23 -14.02 -20.94
CA PHE A 370 -14.60 -15.38 -21.30
C PHE A 370 -15.90 -15.79 -20.60
N VAL A 371 -16.64 -16.69 -21.24
CA VAL A 371 -17.87 -17.26 -20.70
C VAL A 371 -17.60 -18.45 -19.78
N ASP A 372 -16.53 -19.21 -20.04
CA ASP A 372 -16.08 -20.36 -19.27
C ASP A 372 -14.54 -20.45 -19.29
N ASP A 373 -13.97 -21.52 -18.73
CA ASP A 373 -12.54 -21.74 -18.62
C ASP A 373 -11.90 -22.47 -19.82
N SER A 374 -12.66 -22.76 -20.88
CA SER A 374 -12.17 -23.53 -22.05
C SER A 374 -11.02 -22.86 -22.81
N LYS A 375 -10.85 -21.54 -22.64
CA LYS A 375 -9.80 -20.73 -23.28
C LYS A 375 -8.72 -20.25 -22.32
N VAL A 376 -8.77 -20.68 -21.06
CA VAL A 376 -7.76 -20.32 -20.07
C VAL A 376 -6.45 -21.04 -20.42
N PRO A 377 -5.32 -20.32 -20.56
CA PRO A 377 -4.05 -20.94 -20.93
C PRO A 377 -3.52 -21.86 -19.82
N PRO A 378 -2.62 -22.80 -20.15
CA PRO A 378 -1.96 -23.63 -19.14
C PRO A 378 -1.11 -22.79 -18.17
N ARG A 379 -0.96 -23.29 -16.95
CA ARG A 379 -0.10 -22.70 -15.91
C ARG A 379 1.38 -22.69 -16.30
N GLY A 380 2.16 -21.87 -15.60
CA GLY A 380 3.62 -21.84 -15.76
C GLY A 380 4.12 -20.96 -16.91
N ARG A 381 3.26 -20.10 -17.46
CA ARG A 381 3.65 -19.14 -18.50
C ARG A 381 4.26 -17.84 -17.99
N LEU A 382 4.21 -17.60 -16.68
CA LEU A 382 4.75 -16.42 -16.02
C LEU A 382 6.23 -16.63 -15.63
N PRO A 383 7.02 -15.54 -15.51
CA PRO A 383 8.43 -15.64 -15.17
C PRO A 383 8.65 -16.20 -13.76
N ASP A 384 9.73 -16.97 -13.61
CA ASP A 384 10.17 -17.53 -12.33
C ASP A 384 11.30 -16.65 -11.80
N ALA A 385 11.05 -16.00 -10.67
CA ALA A 385 11.94 -15.03 -10.06
C ALA A 385 13.31 -15.62 -9.64
N THR A 386 13.43 -16.95 -9.54
CA THR A 386 14.66 -17.66 -9.14
C THR A 386 15.63 -17.92 -10.29
N LYS A 387 15.24 -17.62 -11.54
CA LYS A 387 16.01 -17.97 -12.75
C LYS A 387 16.83 -16.78 -13.28
N GLY A 388 17.74 -17.08 -14.22
CA GLY A 388 18.62 -16.09 -14.87
C GLY A 388 18.07 -15.54 -16.18
N SER A 389 18.92 -14.80 -16.91
CA SER A 389 18.55 -14.07 -18.14
C SER A 389 18.00 -14.97 -19.25
N ASP A 390 18.51 -16.19 -19.42
CA ASP A 390 17.99 -17.15 -20.40
C ASP A 390 16.50 -17.46 -20.20
N HIS A 391 16.08 -17.61 -18.93
CA HIS A 391 14.68 -17.84 -18.59
C HIS A 391 13.83 -16.59 -18.84
N ILE A 392 14.36 -15.42 -18.49
CA ILE A 392 13.68 -14.14 -18.75
C ILE A 392 13.43 -13.99 -20.25
N ARG A 393 14.46 -14.17 -21.10
CA ARG A 393 14.30 -14.13 -22.55
C ARG A 393 13.33 -15.20 -23.04
N HIS A 394 13.44 -16.44 -22.57
CA HIS A 394 12.52 -17.51 -22.96
C HIS A 394 11.04 -17.13 -22.75
N ILE A 395 10.71 -16.56 -21.59
CA ILE A 395 9.34 -16.16 -21.26
C ILE A 395 8.89 -14.95 -22.10
N PHE A 396 9.72 -13.91 -22.20
CA PHE A 396 9.32 -12.66 -22.84
C PHE A 396 9.39 -12.71 -24.37
N TYR A 397 10.31 -13.46 -24.96
CA TYR A 397 10.40 -13.65 -26.42
C TYR A 397 9.18 -14.42 -26.92
N ARG A 398 8.66 -15.38 -26.15
CA ARG A 398 7.37 -16.05 -26.42
C ARG A 398 6.21 -15.05 -26.51
N MET A 399 6.27 -13.96 -25.76
CA MET A 399 5.28 -12.88 -25.79
C MET A 399 5.55 -11.85 -26.90
N GLY A 400 6.66 -11.98 -27.63
CA GLY A 400 7.07 -11.07 -28.70
C GLY A 400 7.82 -9.82 -28.21
N PHE A 401 8.37 -9.81 -26.99
CA PHE A 401 9.20 -8.71 -26.51
C PHE A 401 10.68 -8.89 -26.90
N ASN A 402 11.40 -7.79 -27.04
CA ASN A 402 12.86 -7.78 -27.18
C ASN A 402 13.55 -7.41 -25.85
N ASP A 403 14.88 -7.49 -25.80
CA ASP A 403 15.65 -7.20 -24.59
C ASP A 403 15.46 -5.81 -24.00
N GLN A 404 15.32 -4.79 -24.86
CA GLN A 404 15.05 -3.43 -24.41
C GLN A 404 13.68 -3.34 -23.71
N GLU A 405 12.66 -3.95 -24.29
CA GLU A 405 11.30 -3.97 -23.73
C GLU A 405 11.24 -4.78 -22.43
N ILE A 406 11.97 -5.90 -22.35
CA ILE A 406 12.12 -6.71 -21.14
C ILE A 406 12.65 -5.84 -20.00
N VAL A 407 13.80 -5.20 -20.20
CA VAL A 407 14.43 -4.38 -19.15
C VAL A 407 13.54 -3.21 -18.78
N ALA A 408 12.89 -2.56 -19.76
CA ALA A 408 11.92 -1.50 -19.48
C ALA A 408 10.81 -2.01 -18.55
N LEU A 409 10.16 -3.13 -18.88
CA LEU A 409 9.06 -3.71 -18.09
C LEU A 409 9.50 -4.13 -16.68
N SER A 410 10.72 -4.65 -16.52
CA SER A 410 11.31 -4.94 -15.20
C SER A 410 11.39 -3.70 -14.31
N GLY A 411 11.48 -2.50 -14.88
CA GLY A 411 11.44 -1.24 -14.13
C GLY A 411 10.15 -1.02 -13.32
N ALA A 412 9.08 -1.77 -13.60
CA ALA A 412 7.88 -1.78 -12.75
C ALA A 412 8.15 -2.29 -11.32
N HIS A 413 9.23 -3.05 -11.09
CA HIS A 413 9.71 -3.42 -9.76
C HIS A 413 10.16 -2.21 -8.92
N ASN A 414 10.12 -0.98 -9.46
CA ASN A 414 10.11 0.23 -8.64
C ASN A 414 8.85 0.34 -7.74
N LEU A 415 7.80 -0.44 -8.01
CA LEU A 415 6.53 -0.36 -7.29
C LEU A 415 6.31 -1.57 -6.38
N GLY A 416 5.75 -1.31 -5.20
CA GLY A 416 5.32 -2.33 -4.26
C GLY A 416 6.48 -3.10 -3.63
N ARG A 417 6.16 -4.33 -3.25
CA ARG A 417 7.02 -5.21 -2.47
C ARG A 417 6.64 -6.67 -2.70
N THR A 418 7.55 -7.56 -2.34
CA THR A 418 7.31 -9.01 -2.30
C THR A 418 6.84 -9.44 -0.92
N HIS A 419 6.13 -10.57 -0.85
CA HIS A 419 5.63 -11.15 0.40
C HIS A 419 5.90 -12.65 0.47
N MET A 420 6.38 -13.09 1.62
CA MET A 420 6.84 -14.44 1.86
C MET A 420 5.71 -15.47 1.75
N ASP A 421 4.49 -15.09 2.14
CA ASP A 421 3.28 -15.90 2.06
C ASP A 421 2.66 -15.97 0.66
N ARG A 422 3.16 -15.17 -0.30
CA ARG A 422 2.67 -15.11 -1.69
C ARG A 422 3.68 -15.70 -2.66
N SER A 423 4.90 -15.16 -2.66
CA SER A 423 5.95 -15.46 -3.63
C SER A 423 7.14 -16.22 -3.04
N GLY A 424 7.23 -16.28 -1.71
CA GLY A 424 8.40 -16.78 -0.99
C GLY A 424 9.50 -15.73 -0.76
N PHE A 425 9.50 -14.63 -1.51
CA PHE A 425 10.39 -13.48 -1.34
C PHE A 425 9.80 -12.44 -0.38
N GLU A 426 10.63 -11.63 0.26
CA GLU A 426 10.17 -10.62 1.22
C GLU A 426 10.89 -9.27 1.02
N GLY A 427 10.09 -8.20 1.02
CA GLY A 427 10.57 -6.83 1.13
C GLY A 427 10.36 -5.97 -0.12
N PRO A 428 10.56 -4.64 0.00
CA PRO A 428 10.46 -3.69 -1.09
C PRO A 428 11.75 -3.60 -1.91
N TRP A 429 11.63 -3.28 -3.20
CA TRP A 429 12.78 -2.98 -4.06
C TRP A 429 13.37 -1.59 -3.84
N VAL A 430 12.53 -0.62 -3.42
CA VAL A 430 12.89 0.79 -3.24
C VAL A 430 12.24 1.36 -1.98
N ASN A 431 12.78 2.44 -1.42
CA ASN A 431 12.25 3.05 -0.20
C ASN A 431 10.85 3.67 -0.36
N ASN A 432 10.48 4.13 -1.56
CA ASN A 432 9.14 4.69 -1.82
C ASN A 432 8.38 3.85 -2.86
N PRO A 433 7.82 2.70 -2.46
CA PRO A 433 7.22 1.72 -3.36
C PRO A 433 5.86 2.16 -3.96
N THR A 434 5.39 3.37 -3.65
CA THR A 434 4.13 3.92 -4.18
C THR A 434 4.34 5.09 -5.15
N ARG A 435 5.60 5.35 -5.54
CA ARG A 435 5.96 6.39 -6.51
C ARG A 435 6.76 5.80 -7.65
N PHE A 436 6.22 5.86 -8.87
CA PHE A 436 6.89 5.41 -10.08
C PHE A 436 8.08 6.31 -10.41
N SER A 437 9.27 5.72 -10.54
CA SER A 437 10.51 6.42 -10.84
C SER A 437 11.55 5.46 -11.43
N ASN A 438 12.74 5.95 -11.78
CA ASN A 438 13.88 5.11 -12.16
C ASN A 438 14.76 4.70 -10.96
N GLN A 439 14.27 4.86 -9.72
CA GLN A 439 15.04 4.53 -8.51
C GLN A 439 15.42 3.06 -8.47
N TYR A 440 14.56 2.15 -8.95
CA TYR A 440 14.89 0.73 -9.10
C TYR A 440 16.23 0.51 -9.82
N PHE A 441 16.41 1.05 -11.04
CA PHE A 441 17.67 0.90 -11.78
C PHE A 441 18.86 1.59 -11.10
N ARG A 442 18.64 2.76 -10.50
CA ARG A 442 19.69 3.48 -9.77
C ARG A 442 20.19 2.70 -8.57
N LEU A 443 19.29 2.13 -7.78
CA LEU A 443 19.64 1.34 -6.59
C LEU A 443 20.23 -0.01 -6.99
N LEU A 444 19.65 -0.68 -7.99
CA LEU A 444 20.16 -1.94 -8.53
C LEU A 444 21.65 -1.83 -8.87
N LYS A 445 22.07 -0.74 -9.53
CA LYS A 445 23.48 -0.48 -9.85
C LYS A 445 24.35 0.00 -8.69
N LYS A 446 23.81 0.86 -7.82
CA LYS A 446 24.62 1.63 -6.85
C LYS A 446 24.89 0.85 -5.56
N LEU A 447 23.95 0.01 -5.13
CA LEU A 447 24.03 -0.66 -3.85
C LEU A 447 24.80 -1.98 -3.95
N GLU A 448 25.48 -2.35 -2.86
CA GLU A 448 26.12 -3.65 -2.74
C GLU A 448 25.10 -4.69 -2.25
N TRP A 449 24.66 -5.55 -3.16
CA TRP A 449 23.65 -6.56 -2.90
C TRP A 449 24.24 -7.84 -2.32
N LYS A 450 23.91 -8.16 -1.06
CA LYS A 450 24.41 -9.35 -0.37
C LYS A 450 23.40 -10.49 -0.49
N PRO A 451 23.81 -11.71 -0.90
CA PRO A 451 22.93 -12.88 -0.89
C PRO A 451 22.40 -13.17 0.51
N ARG A 452 21.10 -13.44 0.62
CA ARG A 452 20.41 -13.80 1.86
C ARG A 452 19.50 -14.99 1.63
N THR A 453 19.49 -15.91 2.58
CA THR A 453 18.48 -16.98 2.65
C THR A 453 17.44 -16.59 3.69
N LEU A 454 16.17 -16.52 3.29
CA LEU A 454 15.05 -16.25 4.18
C LEU A 454 14.71 -17.47 5.05
N SER A 455 13.87 -17.28 6.06
CA SER A 455 13.43 -18.34 6.99
C SER A 455 12.69 -19.49 6.30
N ASN A 456 12.06 -19.24 5.15
CA ASN A 456 11.39 -20.25 4.34
C ASN A 456 12.34 -20.96 3.34
N GLY A 457 13.65 -20.67 3.36
CA GLY A 457 14.65 -21.24 2.46
C GLY A 457 14.80 -20.53 1.11
N THR A 458 13.96 -19.52 0.81
CA THR A 458 14.07 -18.73 -0.42
C THR A 458 15.34 -17.89 -0.41
N LYS A 459 16.07 -17.89 -1.53
CA LYS A 459 17.28 -17.08 -1.71
C LYS A 459 16.95 -15.80 -2.45
N GLN A 460 17.33 -14.67 -1.87
CA GLN A 460 17.21 -13.35 -2.48
C GLN A 460 18.47 -12.54 -2.19
N PHE A 461 18.50 -11.30 -2.64
CA PHE A 461 19.56 -10.36 -2.31
C PHE A 461 19.00 -9.23 -1.46
N ASN A 462 19.79 -8.74 -0.51
CA ASN A 462 19.40 -7.63 0.34
C ASN A 462 20.49 -6.57 0.38
N TYR A 463 20.07 -5.34 0.55
CA TYR A 463 20.92 -4.24 0.97
C TYR A 463 20.57 -3.86 2.40
N VAL A 464 21.59 -3.75 3.23
CA VAL A 464 21.48 -3.28 4.61
C VAL A 464 22.53 -2.19 4.78
N ASP A 465 22.11 -1.02 5.23
CA ASP A 465 23.04 0.07 5.55
C ASP A 465 23.76 -0.26 6.86
N GLU A 466 25.07 -0.52 6.77
CA GLU A 466 25.89 -0.92 7.91
C GLU A 466 26.13 0.25 8.89
N ASP A 467 26.01 1.50 8.42
CA ASP A 467 26.21 2.70 9.22
C ASP A 467 25.00 3.02 10.11
N VAL A 468 23.84 2.40 9.84
CA VAL A 468 22.62 2.55 10.64
C VAL A 468 22.57 1.45 11.72
N PRO A 469 22.37 1.80 13.01
CA PRO A 469 22.16 0.81 14.07
C PRO A 469 20.98 -0.11 13.77
N GLU A 470 21.07 -1.39 14.13
CA GLU A 470 20.06 -2.41 13.75
C GLU A 470 18.65 -2.02 14.21
N GLU A 471 18.53 -1.43 15.40
CA GLU A 471 17.29 -0.93 15.99
C GLU A 471 16.65 0.26 15.24
N GLU A 472 17.43 0.98 14.44
CA GLU A 472 17.00 2.13 13.64
C GLU A 472 16.82 1.78 12.16
N ARG A 473 17.18 0.56 11.74
CA ARG A 473 17.05 0.14 10.35
C ARG A 473 15.59 -0.02 9.97
N GLU A 474 15.22 0.63 8.87
CA GLU A 474 14.01 0.29 8.13
C GLU A 474 14.10 -1.14 7.60
N GLU A 475 12.96 -1.64 7.11
CA GLU A 475 12.93 -2.91 6.41
C GLU A 475 13.96 -2.92 5.26
N PRO A 476 14.81 -3.94 5.16
CA PRO A 476 15.90 -3.95 4.20
C PRO A 476 15.37 -4.04 2.78
N LEU A 477 15.99 -3.28 1.86
CA LEU A 477 15.70 -3.40 0.44
C LEU A 477 16.08 -4.78 -0.07
N MET A 478 15.41 -5.22 -1.12
CA MET A 478 15.64 -6.52 -1.72
C MET A 478 15.71 -6.48 -3.24
N MET A 479 16.39 -7.48 -3.80
CA MET A 479 16.39 -7.80 -5.23
C MET A 479 16.18 -9.30 -5.42
N LEU A 480 15.46 -9.65 -6.47
CA LEU A 480 15.27 -11.03 -6.91
C LEU A 480 16.50 -11.53 -7.68
N PRO A 481 16.73 -12.86 -7.76
CA PRO A 481 17.71 -13.42 -8.69
C PRO A 481 17.53 -12.94 -10.14
N THR A 482 16.28 -12.79 -10.59
CA THR A 482 15.94 -12.21 -11.90
C THR A 482 16.29 -10.72 -12.03
N ASP A 483 16.19 -9.92 -10.96
CA ASP A 483 16.63 -8.52 -10.97
C ASP A 483 18.16 -8.45 -11.12
N MET A 484 18.88 -9.29 -10.38
CA MET A 484 20.35 -9.38 -10.50
C MET A 484 20.79 -9.89 -11.88
N ALA A 485 19.98 -10.73 -12.53
CA ALA A 485 20.25 -11.20 -13.88
C ALA A 485 20.30 -10.06 -14.92
N LEU A 486 19.61 -8.94 -14.67
CA LEU A 486 19.66 -7.76 -15.54
C LEU A 486 21.03 -7.07 -15.51
N LEU A 487 21.80 -7.22 -14.43
CA LEU A 487 23.17 -6.69 -14.33
C LEU A 487 24.21 -7.66 -14.89
N SER A 488 24.00 -8.96 -14.71
CA SER A 488 24.98 -9.97 -15.13
C SER A 488 24.99 -10.20 -16.65
N ASP A 489 23.88 -9.93 -17.32
CA ASP A 489 23.76 -10.08 -18.76
C ASP A 489 24.18 -8.78 -19.49
N PRO A 490 25.16 -8.81 -20.41
CA PRO A 490 25.68 -7.59 -21.03
C PRO A 490 24.65 -6.78 -21.84
N GLU A 491 23.71 -7.45 -22.51
CA GLU A 491 22.70 -6.77 -23.34
C GLU A 491 21.64 -6.12 -22.46
N PHE A 492 21.24 -6.77 -21.37
CA PHE A 492 20.36 -6.17 -20.37
C PHE A 492 21.04 -5.03 -19.60
N ALA A 493 22.29 -5.23 -19.17
CA ALA A 493 23.03 -4.27 -18.36
C ALA A 493 23.17 -2.92 -19.07
N MET A 494 23.39 -2.93 -20.39
CA MET A 494 23.41 -1.70 -21.20
C MET A 494 22.10 -0.89 -21.06
N TRP A 495 20.94 -1.54 -21.02
CA TRP A 495 19.65 -0.86 -20.84
C TRP A 495 19.43 -0.41 -19.39
N VAL A 496 19.85 -1.23 -18.42
CA VAL A 496 19.84 -0.84 -17.00
C VAL A 496 20.66 0.44 -16.78
N ASP A 497 21.83 0.54 -17.41
CA ASP A 497 22.68 1.74 -17.37
C ASP A 497 21.95 2.97 -17.90
N LYS A 498 21.39 2.86 -19.12
CA LYS A 498 20.65 3.95 -19.76
C LYS A 498 19.47 4.42 -18.93
N TYR A 499 18.69 3.50 -18.34
CA TYR A 499 17.51 3.85 -17.56
C TYR A 499 17.84 4.38 -16.16
N ALA A 500 18.96 3.96 -15.57
CA ALA A 500 19.45 4.55 -14.32
C ALA A 500 19.86 6.03 -14.50
N GLU A 501 20.44 6.35 -15.66
CA GLU A 501 20.91 7.70 -16.00
C GLU A 501 19.79 8.61 -16.51
N ASP A 502 18.93 8.08 -17.38
CA ASP A 502 17.87 8.83 -18.06
C ASP A 502 16.47 8.28 -17.70
N LYS A 503 15.81 8.99 -16.78
CA LYS A 503 14.44 8.69 -16.34
C LYS A 503 13.41 8.91 -17.44
N GLU A 504 13.61 9.91 -18.31
CA GLU A 504 12.63 10.22 -19.37
C GLU A 504 12.70 9.17 -20.50
N LEU A 505 13.92 8.71 -20.84
CA LEU A 505 14.11 7.58 -21.75
C LEU A 505 13.46 6.30 -21.21
N PHE A 506 13.65 6.02 -19.91
CA PHE A 506 12.96 4.91 -19.24
C PHE A 506 11.44 5.05 -19.37
N PHE A 507 10.89 6.23 -19.06
CA PHE A 507 9.45 6.47 -19.09
C PHE A 507 8.87 6.31 -20.50
N ASP A 508 9.53 6.83 -21.52
CA ASP A 508 9.14 6.67 -22.92
C ASP A 508 9.11 5.19 -23.32
N HIS A 509 10.20 4.46 -23.08
CA HIS A 509 10.30 3.05 -23.42
C HIS A 509 9.32 2.16 -22.63
N PHE A 510 9.18 2.41 -21.32
CA PHE A 510 8.23 1.70 -20.47
C PHE A 510 6.80 1.92 -20.95
N SER A 511 6.42 3.15 -21.32
CA SER A 511 5.07 3.44 -21.77
C SER A 511 4.67 2.66 -23.02
N LYS A 512 5.61 2.54 -23.98
CA LYS A 512 5.44 1.76 -25.22
C LYS A 512 5.37 0.26 -24.95
N ALA A 513 6.27 -0.26 -24.11
CA ALA A 513 6.30 -1.67 -23.76
C ALA A 513 5.05 -2.10 -22.95
N PHE A 514 4.61 -1.27 -21.99
CA PHE A 514 3.40 -1.53 -21.21
C PHE A 514 2.13 -1.38 -22.05
N HIS A 515 2.09 -0.43 -23.01
CA HIS A 515 1.01 -0.38 -24.01
C HIS A 515 0.93 -1.69 -24.82
N LYS A 516 2.06 -2.13 -25.38
CA LYS A 516 2.15 -3.40 -26.12
C LYS A 516 1.68 -4.59 -25.28
N LEU A 517 2.10 -4.65 -24.01
CA LEU A 517 1.65 -5.66 -23.06
C LEU A 517 0.12 -5.68 -22.92
N MET A 518 -0.51 -4.52 -22.73
CA MET A 518 -1.96 -4.43 -22.59
C MET A 518 -2.71 -4.89 -23.86
N GLU A 519 -2.06 -4.86 -25.02
CA GLU A 519 -2.63 -5.27 -26.31
C GLU A 519 -2.26 -6.72 -26.73
N LEU A 520 -1.50 -7.46 -25.92
CA LEU A 520 -1.22 -8.87 -26.19
C LEU A 520 -2.51 -9.69 -26.22
N GLY A 521 -2.67 -10.50 -27.26
CA GLY A 521 -3.88 -11.30 -27.50
C GLY A 521 -5.07 -10.50 -28.02
N ILE A 522 -4.90 -9.22 -28.39
CA ILE A 522 -5.98 -8.38 -28.95
C ILE A 522 -5.80 -8.22 -30.46
N LYS A 523 -6.86 -8.52 -31.22
CA LYS A 523 -6.96 -8.27 -32.67
C LYS A 523 -7.91 -7.12 -32.90
N ARG A 524 -7.49 -6.11 -33.67
CA ARG A 524 -8.31 -4.93 -33.98
C ARG A 524 -8.53 -4.78 -35.48
N ASN A 525 -9.70 -4.26 -35.87
CA ASN A 525 -9.96 -3.83 -37.24
C ASN A 525 -9.33 -2.46 -37.53
N ALA A 526 -9.48 -1.96 -38.77
CA ALA A 526 -8.95 -0.66 -39.18
C ALA A 526 -9.52 0.53 -38.39
N GLN A 527 -10.67 0.36 -37.73
CA GLN A 527 -11.34 1.34 -36.89
C GLN A 527 -10.88 1.26 -35.42
N GLY A 528 -9.98 0.33 -35.08
CA GLY A 528 -9.48 0.13 -33.73
C GLY A 528 -10.41 -0.68 -32.83
N GLU A 529 -11.48 -1.25 -33.37
CA GLU A 529 -12.43 -2.08 -32.63
C GLU A 529 -11.88 -3.49 -32.47
N VAL A 530 -12.07 -4.07 -31.28
CA VAL A 530 -11.65 -5.45 -31.00
C VAL A 530 -12.51 -6.43 -31.81
N ILE A 531 -11.85 -7.29 -32.59
CA ILE A 531 -12.46 -8.29 -33.47
C ILE A 531 -12.08 -9.72 -33.10
N ASN A 532 -11.53 -9.95 -31.91
CA ASN A 532 -11.33 -11.31 -31.39
C ASN A 532 -12.63 -12.10 -31.55
N THR A 533 -12.62 -13.11 -32.41
CA THR A 533 -13.77 -13.98 -32.73
C THR A 533 -14.19 -14.87 -31.57
N ASP A 534 -13.54 -14.71 -30.42
CA ASP A 534 -13.56 -15.63 -29.30
C ASP A 534 -14.77 -15.51 -28.38
N ASN A 535 -15.69 -14.56 -28.63
CA ASN A 535 -16.94 -14.38 -27.87
C ASN A 535 -18.15 -14.54 -28.76
N VAL A 536 -18.31 -15.74 -29.32
CA VAL A 536 -19.48 -16.07 -30.13
C VAL A 536 -20.72 -16.05 -29.23
N ARG A 537 -21.42 -14.91 -29.19
CA ARG A 537 -22.85 -14.73 -28.83
C ARG A 537 -23.38 -15.64 -27.70
N GLY A 538 -22.63 -15.82 -26.63
CA GLY A 538 -23.12 -16.34 -25.35
C GLY A 538 -23.28 -15.16 -24.42
N GLY A 539 -24.49 -14.91 -23.92
CA GLY A 539 -24.70 -13.89 -22.89
C GLY A 539 -23.74 -14.12 -21.73
N TYR A 540 -23.16 -13.03 -21.22
CA TYR A 540 -22.33 -13.03 -20.02
C TYR A 540 -23.07 -13.73 -18.87
N VAL A 541 -22.56 -14.89 -18.45
CA VAL A 541 -22.91 -15.51 -17.17
C VAL A 541 -21.77 -15.16 -16.22
N SER A 542 -22.02 -14.28 -15.26
CA SER A 542 -21.04 -13.95 -14.23
C SER A 542 -20.58 -15.23 -13.56
N ALA A 543 -19.28 -15.44 -13.44
CA ALA A 543 -18.73 -16.46 -12.56
C ALA A 543 -19.37 -16.30 -11.16
N PRO A 544 -19.63 -17.40 -10.42
CA PRO A 544 -20.10 -17.30 -9.05
C PRO A 544 -19.19 -16.34 -8.29
N LYS A 545 -19.81 -15.36 -7.62
CA LYS A 545 -19.10 -14.35 -6.84
C LYS A 545 -18.09 -15.05 -5.92
N LYS A 546 -16.79 -14.94 -6.21
CA LYS A 546 -15.75 -15.36 -5.27
C LYS A 546 -15.94 -14.52 -4.00
N SER A 547 -15.73 -15.15 -2.85
CA SER A 547 -15.86 -14.48 -1.54
C SER A 547 -15.16 -13.12 -1.56
N ASP A 548 -15.84 -12.08 -1.09
CA ASP A 548 -15.27 -10.73 -0.91
C ASP A 548 -14.12 -10.72 0.11
N ARG A 549 -13.88 -11.86 0.77
CA ARG A 549 -12.78 -12.10 1.70
C ARG A 549 -11.72 -12.99 1.04
N PRO A 550 -10.43 -12.58 1.03
CA PRO A 550 -9.32 -13.44 0.65
C PRO A 550 -9.38 -14.73 1.49
N THR A 551 -9.39 -15.88 0.81
CA THR A 551 -9.30 -17.18 1.49
C THR A 551 -7.92 -17.74 1.17
N ALA A 552 -7.16 -18.12 2.20
CA ALA A 552 -5.90 -18.83 2.03
C ALA A 552 -6.16 -20.17 1.31
N PRO A 553 -5.18 -20.72 0.55
CA PRO A 553 -5.34 -22.02 -0.08
C PRO A 553 -5.63 -23.08 0.99
N ASP A 554 -6.65 -23.90 0.75
CA ASP A 554 -6.91 -25.08 1.58
C ASP A 554 -5.62 -25.92 1.62
N GLN A 555 -5.08 -26.11 2.83
CA GLN A 555 -3.96 -27.03 3.01
C GLN A 555 -4.43 -28.40 2.54
N ALA A 556 -3.81 -28.91 1.46
CA ALA A 556 -4.02 -30.29 1.05
C ALA A 556 -3.81 -31.20 2.27
N PRO A 557 -4.68 -32.19 2.50
CA PRO A 557 -4.55 -33.07 3.65
C PRO A 557 -3.18 -33.74 3.60
N ARG A 558 -2.37 -33.51 4.64
CA ARG A 558 -1.08 -34.17 4.81
C ARG A 558 -1.32 -35.67 4.76
N ALA A 559 -0.82 -36.32 3.70
CA ALA A 559 -0.69 -37.77 3.68
C ALA A 559 0.28 -38.15 4.81
N HIS A 560 -0.22 -38.85 5.81
CA HIS A 560 0.61 -39.46 6.84
C HIS A 560 1.41 -40.60 6.20
N LEU A 561 2.74 -40.45 6.18
CA LEU A 561 3.71 -41.55 6.10
C LEU A 561 4.25 -41.81 7.50
#